data_AF-N1JH59-F1
#
_entry.id   AF-N1JH59-F1
#
_cell.length_a   1.000
_cell.length_b   1.000
_cell.length_c   1.000
_cell.angle_alpha   90.00
_cell.angle_beta   90.00
_cell.angle_gamma   90.00
#
_symmetry.space_group_name_H-M   'P 1'
#
loop_
_entity.id
_entity.type
_entity.pdbx_description
1 polymer ?
#
loop_
_entity_poly.entity_id
_entity_poly.type
_entity_poly.pdbx_seq_one_letter_code
_entity_poly.pdbx_strand_id
1 'polypeptide(L)' 'MAPTKSSSTAAPFSKDERVLCFHHEMLYEAKILDVRSTEDNMSWQYKIHYKGWKKTVSH' A
#
# COMPACT_ATOMS: atom_id res chain seq x y z
N MET A 1 14.74 -15.72 21.53
CA MET A 1 13.67 -14.73 21.78
C MET A 1 13.30 -14.15 20.43
N ALA A 2 12.12 -14.47 19.89
CA ALA A 2 11.65 -13.85 18.64
C ALA A 2 11.27 -12.39 18.94
N PRO A 3 11.60 -11.42 18.07
CA PRO A 3 11.23 -10.03 18.32
C PRO A 3 9.70 -9.93 18.27
N THR A 4 9.11 -9.57 19.41
CA THR A 4 7.72 -9.13 19.47
C THR A 4 7.61 -7.88 18.61
N LYS A 5 7.00 -7.97 17.43
CA LYS A 5 6.63 -6.78 16.66
C LYS A 5 5.79 -5.91 17.60
N SER A 6 6.39 -4.83 18.09
CA SER A 6 5.68 -3.75 18.75
C SER A 6 4.52 -3.38 17.85
N SER A 7 3.31 -3.49 18.37
CA SER A 7 2.07 -3.07 17.75
C SER A 7 2.06 -1.55 17.63
N SER A 8 2.92 -1.00 16.79
CA SER A 8 2.77 0.36 16.31
C SER A 8 1.54 0.39 15.43
N THR A 9 0.54 1.18 15.79
CA THR A 9 -0.68 1.52 15.01
C THR A 9 -0.35 2.23 13.67
N ALA A 10 0.88 2.14 13.20
CA ALA A 10 1.33 2.70 11.94
C ALA A 10 0.98 1.75 10.79
N ALA A 11 0.63 2.34 9.65
CA ALA A 11 0.42 1.60 8.43
C ALA A 11 1.69 0.83 8.04
N PRO A 12 1.59 -0.43 7.57
CA PRO A 12 2.76 -1.22 7.20
C PRO A 12 3.55 -0.68 6.00
N PHE A 13 2.92 0.14 5.16
CA PHE A 13 3.53 0.81 4.01
C PHE A 13 3.16 2.29 4.00
N SER A 14 4.02 3.11 3.42
CA SER A 14 3.93 4.56 3.47
C SER A 14 3.58 5.18 2.12
N LYS A 15 3.05 6.41 2.14
CA LYS A 15 2.87 7.21 0.93
C LYS A 15 4.22 7.40 0.20
N ASP A 16 4.16 7.42 -1.12
CA ASP A 16 5.30 7.55 -2.05
C ASP A 16 6.25 6.35 -2.11
N GLU A 17 6.01 5.31 -1.31
CA GLU A 17 6.75 4.05 -1.35
C GLU A 17 6.46 3.25 -2.63
N ARG A 18 7.48 2.54 -3.13
CA ARG A 18 7.34 1.59 -4.26
C ARG A 18 7.11 0.19 -3.70
N VAL A 19 6.12 -0.49 -4.26
CA VAL A 19 5.69 -1.81 -3.79
C VAL A 19 5.50 -2.78 -4.96
N LEU A 20 5.52 -4.07 -4.64
CA LEU A 20 5.14 -5.14 -5.57
C LEU A 20 3.75 -5.66 -5.20
N CYS A 21 2.82 -5.60 -6.14
CA CYS A 21 1.44 -6.04 -5.96
C CYS A 21 1.21 -7.37 -6.66
N PHE A 22 0.77 -8.37 -5.92
CA PHE A 22 0.47 -9.69 -6.45
C PHE A 22 -0.91 -9.72 -7.11
N HIS A 23 -0.98 -10.19 -8.35
CA HIS A 23 -2.20 -10.34 -9.12
C HIS A 23 -2.13 -11.61 -9.97
N HIS A 24 -2.95 -12.60 -9.61
CA HIS A 24 -2.91 -13.97 -10.11
C HIS A 24 -1.54 -14.65 -9.91
N GLU A 25 -0.72 -14.76 -10.95
CA GLU A 25 0.59 -15.42 -10.90
C GLU A 25 1.75 -14.43 -11.07
N MET A 26 1.46 -13.13 -11.18
CA MET A 26 2.44 -12.09 -11.48
C MET A 26 2.50 -11.03 -10.38
N LEU A 27 3.70 -10.47 -10.21
CA LEU A 27 3.95 -9.29 -9.37
C LEU A 27 4.10 -8.06 -10.25
N TYR A 28 3.37 -7.00 -9.91
CA TYR A 28 3.43 -5.72 -10.62
C TYR A 28 4.03 -4.64 -9.72
N GLU A 29 4.98 -3.88 -10.26
CA GLU A 29 5.53 -2.70 -9.57
C GLU A 29 4.50 -1.57 -9.55
N ALA A 30 4.28 -0.97 -8.38
CA ALA A 30 3.38 0.15 -8.18
C ALA A 30 3.95 1.18 -7.19
N LYS A 31 3.40 2.40 -7.20
CA LYS A 31 3.70 3.45 -6.22
C LYS A 31 2.48 3.74 -5.35
N ILE A 32 2.65 3.86 -4.04
CA ILE A 32 1.59 4.28 -3.11
C ILE A 32 1.35 5.78 -3.25
N LEU A 33 0.11 6.14 -3.53
CA LEU A 33 -0.36 7.52 -3.67
C LEU A 33 -1.05 8.04 -2.41
N ASP A 34 -1.77 7.18 -1.69
CA ASP A 34 -2.50 7.53 -0.47
C ASP A 34 -2.67 6.31 0.44
N VAL A 35 -2.74 6.57 1.75
CA VAL A 35 -2.87 5.55 2.80
C VAL A 35 -3.97 5.99 3.76
N ARG A 36 -4.95 5.12 4.00
CA ARG A 36 -6.07 5.39 4.92
C ARG A 36 -6.34 4.17 5.80
N SER A 37 -6.69 4.39 7.06
CA SER A 37 -7.29 3.32 7.86
C SER A 37 -8.73 3.09 7.41
N THR A 38 -9.22 1.87 7.57
CA THR A 38 -10.65 1.56 7.44
C THR A 38 -11.43 2.17 8.61
N GLU A 39 -12.75 2.33 8.48
CA GLU A 39 -13.60 2.97 9.49
C GLU A 39 -13.51 2.27 10.87
N ASP A 40 -13.38 0.95 10.86
CA ASP A 40 -13.16 0.10 12.04
C ASP A 40 -11.72 0.14 12.58
N ASN A 41 -10.80 0.85 11.90
CA ASN A 41 -9.37 0.96 12.23
C ASN A 41 -8.64 -0.40 12.37
N MET A 42 -9.21 -1.50 11.85
CA MET A 42 -8.58 -2.82 11.88
C MET A 42 -7.73 -3.10 10.63
N SER A 43 -7.89 -2.33 9.56
CA SER A 43 -7.23 -2.55 8.27
C SER A 43 -6.79 -1.24 7.62
N TRP A 44 -6.01 -1.39 6.54
CA TRP A 44 -5.48 -0.27 5.75
C TRP A 44 -5.90 -0.38 4.29
N GLN A 45 -6.21 0.76 3.69
CA GLN A 45 -6.50 0.91 2.28
C GLN A 45 -5.39 1.75 1.62
N TYR A 46 -4.91 1.25 0.48
CA TYR A 46 -3.82 1.86 -0.26
C TYR A 46 -4.29 2.24 -1.65
N LYS A 47 -4.25 3.54 -1.96
CA LYS A 47 -4.39 3.99 -3.34
C LYS A 47 -3.03 3.83 -4.01
N ILE A 48 -2.92 2.96 -5.00
CA ILE A 48 -1.67 2.71 -5.72
C ILE A 48 -1.80 3.11 -7.19
N HIS A 49 -0.66 3.30 -7.85
CA HIS A 49 -0.57 3.43 -9.29
C HIS A 49 0.48 2.47 -9.84
N TYR A 50 0.05 1.55 -10.70
CA TYR A 50 0.93 0.60 -11.38
C TYR A 50 1.89 1.32 -12.33
N LYS A 51 3.13 0.87 -12.36
CA LYS A 51 4.14 1.35 -13.30
C LYS A 51 3.71 1.04 -14.74
N GLY A 52 3.83 2.03 -15.62
CA GLY A 52 3.51 1.90 -17.04
C GLY A 52 2.04 2.06 -17.39
N TRP A 53 1.14 2.20 -16.41
CA TRP A 53 -0.26 2.51 -16.65
C TRP A 53 -0.43 4.02 -16.91
N LYS A 54 -1.39 4.42 -17.76
CA LYS A 54 -1.66 5.84 -18.00
C LYS A 54 -2.04 6.52 -16.67
N LYS A 55 -1.42 7.67 -16.38
CA LYS A 55 -1.83 8.50 -15.24
C LYS A 55 -3.19 9.14 -15.55
N THR A 56 -4.26 8.59 -14.98
CA THR A 56 -5.53 9.32 -14.90
C THR A 56 -5.38 10.36 -13.79
N VAL A 57 -5.06 11.60 -14.16
CA VAL A 57 -5.11 12.72 -13.23
C VAL A 57 -6.59 13.04 -13.03
N SER A 58 -7.17 12.61 -11.91
CA SER A 58 -8.46 13.11 -11.47
C SER A 58 -8.25 14.57 -11.04
N HIS A 59 -8.65 15.50 -11.90
CA HIS A 59 -8.79 16.92 -11.57
C HIS A 59 -9.95 17.11 -10.59
#